data_AF-A0A1B1KCS3-F1
#
_entry.id   AF-A0A1B1KCS3-F1
#
_cell.length_a   1.000
_cell.length_b   1.000
_cell.length_c   1.000
_cell.angle_alpha   90.00
_cell.angle_beta   90.00
_cell.angle_gamma   90.00
#
_symmetry.space_group_name_H-M   'P 1'
#
loop_
_entity.id
_entity.type
_entity.pdbx_description
1 polymer ?
#
loop_
_entity_poly.entity_id
_entity_poly.type
_entity_poly.pdbx_seq_one_letter_code
_entity_poly.pdbx_strand_id
1 'polypeptide(L)'
;MTLLDILPSLRGTTTSRLDPTVWPVTTHYRHGRITVGGVDLGEVADRFGTPTYVLDEAGLRGAGATISRGFRHAEVLCGTSSLLTGGVARAVAGLRLSLVVHSRHEAVLARRNGVDPDRIVLLIGPGGSGSGPAVTLAAGGVGRIVVDAGVPIDTIGVPERGPHKTIARVHDYRSADALVGRVIDAPALELIGVRCDAAPNPDDIRDRVLTAVAVMCDTYREHRVLMTELHVGISTGGTVIDGASGLGDALENPVEEACIRNRLPRPRIAVDFGDSITGRAAVTVCRVHSVDRTDPGGPVVVVEGSAGSAIAVTAGEPVAAAIANRHPLGPTEIFSIVDSRGVMGDHICSGVVLSQDIRAGDVVALVGRDGRDLLDSAQVVSVAHGRIHQIPAE
;
A
#
# COMPACT_ATOMS: atom_id res chain seq x y z
N MET A 1 -19.75 33.92 7.42
CA MET A 1 -19.71 33.68 8.87
C MET A 1 -20.04 32.22 9.09
N THR A 2 -19.07 31.44 9.56
CA THR A 2 -19.27 30.04 9.96
C THR A 2 -19.76 29.98 11.40
N LEU A 3 -20.32 28.84 11.84
CA LEU A 3 -20.75 28.64 13.23
C LEU A 3 -19.60 28.87 14.24
N LEU A 4 -18.35 28.67 13.80
CA LEU A 4 -17.11 28.87 14.56
C LEU A 4 -16.68 30.34 14.69
N ASP A 5 -17.23 31.21 13.83
CA ASP A 5 -17.05 32.66 13.94
C ASP A 5 -18.04 33.26 14.94
N ILE A 6 -19.18 32.61 15.14
CA ILE A 6 -20.25 33.04 16.06
C ILE A 6 -19.98 32.53 17.49
N LEU A 7 -19.35 31.36 17.63
CA LEU A 7 -19.03 30.75 18.93
C LEU A 7 -17.53 30.38 18.99
N PRO A 8 -16.64 31.33 19.32
CA PRO A 8 -15.20 31.08 19.44
C PRO A 8 -14.84 30.00 20.47
N SER A 9 -15.69 29.82 21.49
CA SER A 9 -15.58 28.76 22.50
C SER A 9 -15.72 27.35 21.92
N LEU A 10 -16.36 27.20 20.75
CA LEU A 10 -16.45 25.91 20.06
C LEU A 10 -15.18 25.60 19.26
N ARG A 11 -14.27 26.56 19.02
CA ARG A 11 -13.06 26.33 18.21
C ARG A 11 -12.15 25.24 18.79
N GLY A 12 -12.04 25.17 20.12
CA GLY A 12 -11.31 24.09 20.81
C GLY A 12 -12.03 22.73 20.81
N THR A 13 -13.34 22.72 20.52
CA THR A 13 -14.16 21.50 20.39
C THR A 13 -14.37 21.02 18.96
N THR A 14 -13.98 21.84 17.96
CA THR A 14 -14.29 21.60 16.54
C THR A 14 -13.09 21.30 15.66
N THR A 15 -11.88 21.18 16.22
CA THR A 15 -10.82 20.44 15.52
C THR A 15 -11.37 19.04 15.31
N SER A 16 -11.60 18.64 14.06
CA SER A 16 -11.95 17.25 13.77
C SER A 16 -10.86 16.38 14.39
N ARG A 17 -11.18 15.68 15.49
CA ARG A 17 -10.23 14.81 16.20
C ARG A 17 -9.71 13.68 15.30
N LEU A 18 -10.39 13.45 14.18
CA LEU A 18 -10.02 12.51 13.14
C LEU A 18 -9.76 13.33 11.88
N ASP A 19 -8.49 13.46 11.52
CA ASP A 19 -8.11 14.14 10.28
C ASP A 19 -8.62 13.31 9.07
N PRO A 20 -9.51 13.86 8.23
CA PRO A 20 -10.06 13.17 7.07
C PRO A 20 -9.04 12.96 5.95
N THR A 21 -7.80 13.44 6.07
CA THR A 21 -6.68 13.12 5.17
C THR A 21 -5.90 11.89 5.64
N VAL A 22 -6.07 11.49 6.90
CA VAL A 22 -5.33 10.39 7.55
C VAL A 22 -6.20 9.16 7.74
N TRP A 23 -7.36 9.33 8.39
CA TRP A 23 -8.24 8.23 8.76
C TRP A 23 -8.97 7.64 7.55
N PRO A 24 -9.44 6.37 7.61
CA PRO A 24 -10.31 5.82 6.59
C PRO A 24 -11.54 6.67 6.33
N VAL A 25 -12.00 6.70 5.08
CA VAL A 25 -13.01 7.65 4.60
C VAL A 25 -14.35 7.52 5.34
N THR A 26 -14.67 6.32 5.85
CA THR A 26 -15.91 6.08 6.59
C THR A 26 -15.77 6.27 8.11
N THR A 27 -14.62 6.74 8.59
CA THR A 27 -14.37 6.93 10.02
C THR A 27 -15.22 8.06 10.57
N HIS A 28 -15.99 7.78 11.64
CA HIS A 28 -16.80 8.79 12.32
C HIS A 28 -16.96 8.48 13.80
N TYR A 29 -17.23 9.53 14.59
CA TYR A 29 -17.69 9.36 15.96
C TYR A 29 -19.19 9.04 16.01
N ARG A 30 -19.56 8.05 16.82
CA ARG A 30 -20.94 7.72 17.16
C ARG A 30 -21.05 7.50 18.67
N HIS A 31 -21.81 8.35 19.35
CA HIS A 31 -21.96 8.32 20.82
C HIS A 31 -20.62 8.30 21.59
N GLY A 32 -19.65 9.08 21.11
CA GLY A 32 -18.32 9.16 21.71
C GLY A 32 -17.36 8.02 21.35
N ARG A 33 -17.78 7.06 20.51
CA ARG A 33 -16.96 5.93 20.06
C ARG A 33 -16.57 6.11 18.60
N ILE A 34 -15.43 5.57 18.20
CA ILE A 34 -14.99 5.61 16.80
C ILE A 34 -15.58 4.41 16.08
N THR A 35 -16.13 4.69 14.90
CA THR A 35 -16.67 3.68 14.00
C THR A 35 -16.01 3.77 12.63
N VAL A 36 -15.80 2.63 11.98
CA VAL A 36 -15.29 2.51 10.60
C VAL A 36 -16.22 1.58 9.84
N GLY A 37 -16.59 1.93 8.62
CA GLY A 37 -17.58 1.19 7.82
C GLY A 37 -18.95 1.09 8.50
N GLY A 38 -19.23 1.93 9.51
CA GLY A 38 -20.43 1.86 10.35
C GLY A 38 -20.36 0.91 11.57
N VAL A 39 -19.19 0.29 11.82
CA VAL A 39 -18.94 -0.66 12.91
C VAL A 39 -18.14 0.02 14.04
N ASP A 40 -18.52 -0.20 15.30
CA ASP A 40 -17.76 0.26 16.48
C ASP A 40 -16.44 -0.51 16.62
N LEU A 41 -15.31 0.21 16.67
CA LEU A 41 -14.00 -0.43 16.81
C LEU A 41 -13.81 -1.12 18.18
N GLY A 42 -14.54 -0.68 19.21
CA GLY A 42 -14.60 -1.40 20.48
C GLY A 42 -15.28 -2.76 20.34
N GLU A 43 -16.35 -2.87 19.54
CA GLU A 43 -17.01 -4.14 19.24
C GLU A 43 -16.07 -5.09 18.50
N VAL A 44 -15.25 -4.56 17.58
CA VAL A 44 -14.22 -5.35 16.89
C VAL A 44 -13.22 -5.92 17.89
N ALA A 45 -12.69 -5.09 18.78
CA ALA A 45 -11.74 -5.51 19.81
C ALA A 45 -12.33 -6.58 20.75
N ASP A 46 -13.60 -6.44 21.13
CA ASP A 46 -14.27 -7.39 22.03
C ASP A 46 -14.59 -8.73 21.33
N ARG A 47 -14.94 -8.71 20.03
CA ARG A 47 -15.32 -9.91 19.27
C ARG A 47 -14.15 -10.70 18.72
N PHE A 48 -13.12 -10.02 18.23
CA PHE A 48 -11.99 -10.64 17.52
C PHE A 48 -10.69 -10.61 18.32
N GLY A 49 -10.67 -9.90 19.45
CA GLY A 49 -9.47 -9.72 20.25
C GLY A 49 -8.57 -8.60 19.71
N THR A 50 -7.41 -8.44 20.33
CA THR A 50 -6.43 -7.41 20.00
C THR A 50 -5.01 -7.99 19.96
N PRO A 51 -4.14 -7.50 19.07
CA PRO A 51 -4.41 -6.51 18.02
C PRO A 51 -5.24 -7.11 16.86
N THR A 52 -6.14 -6.29 16.28
CA THR A 52 -6.96 -6.63 15.11
C THR A 52 -6.83 -5.53 14.05
N TYR A 53 -6.54 -5.94 12.82
CA TYR A 53 -6.43 -5.05 11.68
C TYR A 53 -7.78 -4.93 10.95
N VAL A 54 -8.26 -3.71 10.76
CA VAL A 54 -9.63 -3.41 10.28
C VAL A 54 -9.57 -2.68 8.95
N LEU A 55 -10.11 -3.29 7.89
CA LEU A 55 -10.16 -2.76 6.52
C LEU A 55 -11.52 -2.10 6.20
N ASP A 56 -11.50 -0.82 5.82
CA ASP A 56 -12.62 -0.08 5.25
C ASP A 56 -12.77 -0.37 3.74
N GLU A 57 -13.74 -1.23 3.40
CA GLU A 57 -13.97 -1.60 2.00
C GLU A 57 -14.45 -0.43 1.12
N ALA A 58 -15.16 0.54 1.70
CA ALA A 58 -15.65 1.70 0.95
C ALA A 58 -14.50 2.64 0.61
N GLY A 59 -13.55 2.82 1.55
CA GLY A 59 -12.30 3.54 1.32
C GLY A 59 -11.48 2.93 0.17
N LEU A 60 -11.23 1.63 0.24
CA LEU A 60 -10.48 0.90 -0.79
C LEU A 60 -11.14 1.03 -2.18
N ARG A 61 -12.46 0.83 -2.25
CA ARG A 61 -13.24 0.95 -3.50
C ARG A 61 -13.24 2.37 -4.06
N GLY A 62 -13.38 3.38 -3.18
CA GLY A 62 -13.41 4.79 -3.56
C GLY A 62 -12.07 5.29 -4.09
N ALA A 63 -10.97 4.87 -3.47
CA ALA A 63 -9.60 5.17 -3.92
C ALA A 63 -9.35 4.59 -5.32
N GLY A 64 -9.62 3.29 -5.52
CA GLY A 64 -9.49 2.64 -6.82
C GLY A 64 -10.32 3.33 -7.91
N ALA A 65 -11.59 3.63 -7.63
CA ALA A 65 -12.47 4.32 -8.60
C ALA A 65 -12.00 5.74 -8.95
N THR A 66 -11.32 6.43 -8.02
CA THR A 66 -10.76 7.77 -8.27
C THR A 66 -9.58 7.70 -9.21
N ILE A 67 -8.69 6.74 -8.99
CA ILE A 67 -7.53 6.51 -9.85
C ILE A 67 -7.98 6.06 -11.25
N SER A 68 -8.90 5.10 -11.36
CA SER A 68 -9.42 4.66 -12.66
C SER A 68 -10.07 5.78 -13.46
N ARG A 69 -10.67 6.79 -12.79
CA ARG A 69 -11.22 7.97 -13.47
C ARG A 69 -10.15 8.92 -14.00
N GLY A 70 -9.01 9.03 -13.31
CA GLY A 70 -7.85 9.84 -13.74
C GLY A 70 -7.07 9.17 -14.87
N PHE A 71 -6.99 7.84 -14.87
CA PHE A 71 -6.18 7.03 -15.80
C PHE A 71 -7.08 6.15 -16.67
N ARG A 72 -7.89 6.77 -17.54
CA ARG A 72 -9.00 6.10 -18.25
C ARG A 72 -8.57 4.99 -19.21
N HIS A 73 -7.34 5.04 -19.72
CA HIS A 73 -6.82 4.09 -20.71
C HIS A 73 -5.66 3.24 -20.17
N ALA A 74 -5.45 3.25 -18.85
CA ALA A 74 -4.47 2.43 -18.18
C ALA A 74 -5.13 1.39 -17.27
N GLU A 75 -4.50 0.22 -17.18
CA GLU A 75 -4.79 -0.78 -16.16
C GLU A 75 -4.30 -0.28 -14.80
N VAL A 76 -5.20 -0.15 -13.82
CA VAL A 76 -4.81 0.26 -12.47
C VAL A 76 -4.36 -0.95 -11.67
N LEU A 77 -3.13 -0.89 -11.21
CA LEU A 77 -2.45 -1.87 -10.38
C LEU A 77 -2.45 -1.39 -8.92
N CYS A 78 -2.91 -2.24 -7.99
CA CYS A 78 -2.85 -2.00 -6.56
C CYS A 78 -1.49 -2.46 -6.03
N GLY A 79 -0.68 -1.52 -5.54
CA GLY A 79 0.53 -1.86 -4.81
C GLY A 79 0.20 -2.37 -3.40
N THR A 80 0.91 -3.39 -2.95
CA THR A 80 0.93 -3.83 -1.57
C THR A 80 2.38 -4.02 -1.13
N SER A 81 3.11 -2.92 -0.94
CA SER A 81 4.51 -2.98 -0.48
C SER A 81 4.64 -3.30 1.00
N SER A 82 3.56 -3.09 1.77
CA SER A 82 3.58 -3.23 3.22
C SER A 82 2.43 -4.06 3.80
N LEU A 83 1.48 -4.51 2.97
CA LEU A 83 0.27 -5.17 3.46
C LEU A 83 -0.51 -5.91 2.37
N LEU A 84 -0.19 -7.18 2.13
CA LEU A 84 -1.14 -8.08 1.50
C LEU A 84 -1.71 -9.04 2.53
N THR A 85 -2.97 -8.83 2.90
CA THR A 85 -3.77 -9.80 3.66
C THR A 85 -4.74 -10.52 2.74
N GLY A 86 -5.28 -11.67 3.16
CA GLY A 86 -6.34 -12.34 2.41
C GLY A 86 -7.56 -11.44 2.17
N GLY A 87 -7.82 -10.49 3.07
CA GLY A 87 -8.89 -9.50 2.95
C GLY A 87 -8.66 -8.50 1.85
N VAL A 88 -7.47 -7.88 1.85
CA VAL A 88 -7.04 -6.97 0.78
C VAL A 88 -7.06 -7.71 -0.55
N ALA A 89 -6.52 -8.93 -0.61
CA ALA A 89 -6.55 -9.75 -1.82
C ALA A 89 -7.98 -10.01 -2.32
N ARG A 90 -8.90 -10.41 -1.43
CA ARG A 90 -10.30 -10.68 -1.78
C ARG A 90 -11.05 -9.41 -2.21
N ALA A 91 -10.75 -8.28 -1.57
CA ALA A 91 -11.30 -7.00 -1.94
C ALA A 91 -10.80 -6.55 -3.33
N VAL A 92 -9.50 -6.65 -3.59
CA VAL A 92 -8.89 -6.42 -4.91
C VAL A 92 -9.50 -7.33 -5.97
N ALA A 93 -9.69 -8.61 -5.67
CA ALA A 93 -10.36 -9.57 -6.55
C ALA A 93 -11.81 -9.17 -6.86
N GLY A 94 -12.59 -8.78 -5.84
CA GLY A 94 -13.97 -8.32 -6.00
C GLY A 94 -14.09 -7.04 -6.83
N LEU A 95 -13.08 -6.16 -6.76
CA LEU A 95 -12.97 -4.95 -7.57
C LEU A 95 -12.41 -5.22 -8.98
N ARG A 96 -11.96 -6.45 -9.27
CA ARG A 96 -11.26 -6.82 -10.50
C ARG A 96 -10.09 -5.87 -10.80
N LEU A 97 -9.39 -5.45 -9.75
CA LEU A 97 -8.15 -4.70 -9.87
C LEU A 97 -6.99 -5.67 -10.04
N SER A 98 -5.93 -5.19 -10.66
CA SER A 98 -4.67 -5.93 -10.74
C SER A 98 -3.82 -5.63 -9.53
N LEU A 99 -2.92 -6.54 -9.15
CA LEU A 99 -2.21 -6.52 -7.88
C LEU A 99 -0.70 -6.63 -8.12
N VAL A 100 0.06 -5.72 -7.51
CA VAL A 100 1.53 -5.80 -7.46
C VAL A 100 1.95 -6.44 -6.14
N VAL A 101 2.66 -7.56 -6.25
CA VAL A 101 3.20 -8.33 -5.13
C VAL A 101 4.72 -8.33 -5.17
N HIS A 102 5.37 -8.48 -4.03
CA HIS A 102 6.82 -8.38 -3.86
C HIS A 102 7.46 -9.71 -3.49
N SER A 103 6.65 -10.73 -3.21
CA SER A 103 7.12 -12.04 -2.81
C SER A 103 6.25 -13.17 -3.34
N ARG A 104 6.82 -14.38 -3.36
CA ARG A 104 6.09 -15.61 -3.71
C ARG A 104 4.93 -15.87 -2.74
N HIS A 105 5.13 -15.62 -1.45
CA HIS A 105 4.10 -15.82 -0.43
C HIS A 105 2.88 -14.94 -0.70
N GLU A 106 3.10 -13.67 -1.05
CA GLU A 106 2.04 -12.76 -1.44
C GLU A 106 1.31 -13.21 -2.71
N ALA A 107 2.04 -13.66 -3.73
CA ALA A 107 1.42 -14.19 -4.96
C ALA A 107 0.50 -15.39 -4.67
N VAL A 108 0.94 -16.32 -3.81
CA VAL A 108 0.12 -17.47 -3.40
C VAL A 108 -1.10 -17.01 -2.61
N LEU A 109 -0.93 -16.09 -1.66
CA LEU A 109 -2.01 -15.55 -0.84
C LEU A 109 -3.07 -14.84 -1.69
N ALA A 110 -2.64 -14.02 -2.66
CA ALA A 110 -3.52 -13.35 -3.61
C ALA A 110 -4.40 -14.34 -4.36
N ARG A 111 -3.80 -15.37 -4.94
CA ARG A 111 -4.50 -16.42 -5.71
C ARG A 111 -5.48 -17.20 -4.85
N ARG A 112 -5.07 -17.62 -3.66
CA ARG A 112 -5.95 -18.34 -2.71
C ARG A 112 -7.20 -17.53 -2.36
N ASN A 113 -7.08 -16.20 -2.35
CA ASN A 113 -8.17 -15.28 -2.08
C ASN A 113 -8.91 -14.78 -3.33
N GLY A 114 -8.71 -15.44 -4.48
CA GLY A 114 -9.51 -15.25 -5.68
C GLY A 114 -9.01 -14.17 -6.64
N VAL A 115 -7.80 -13.61 -6.43
CA VAL A 115 -7.18 -12.73 -7.43
C VAL A 115 -6.82 -13.56 -8.67
N ASP A 116 -7.25 -13.08 -9.83
CA ASP A 116 -6.94 -13.69 -11.12
C ASP A 116 -5.41 -13.72 -11.35
N PRO A 117 -4.80 -14.90 -11.57
CA PRO A 117 -3.38 -15.03 -11.92
C PRO A 117 -2.89 -14.02 -12.95
N ASP A 118 -3.66 -13.77 -14.02
CA ASP A 118 -3.27 -12.88 -15.12
C ASP A 118 -3.18 -11.41 -14.70
N ARG A 119 -3.78 -11.07 -13.55
CA ARG A 119 -3.79 -9.74 -12.95
C ARG A 119 -2.77 -9.56 -11.85
N ILE A 120 -1.96 -10.57 -11.55
CA ILE A 120 -0.89 -10.49 -10.56
C ILE A 120 0.41 -10.12 -11.26
N VAL A 121 1.04 -9.05 -10.78
CA VAL A 121 2.34 -8.55 -11.23
C VAL A 121 3.35 -8.74 -10.10
N LEU A 122 4.36 -9.58 -10.30
CA LEU A 122 5.41 -9.80 -9.31
C LEU A 122 6.58 -8.84 -9.55
N LEU A 123 6.83 -7.92 -8.62
CA LEU A 123 7.96 -6.99 -8.65
C LEU A 123 9.18 -7.61 -7.95
N ILE A 124 10.26 -7.83 -8.69
CA ILE A 124 11.52 -8.41 -8.20
C ILE A 124 12.59 -7.31 -8.23
N GLY A 125 12.99 -6.82 -7.05
CA GLY A 125 13.97 -5.74 -6.90
C GLY A 125 15.16 -6.10 -5.99
N PRO A 126 16.26 -5.34 -6.06
CA PRO A 126 17.41 -5.54 -5.18
C PRO A 126 17.04 -5.15 -3.75
N GLY A 127 17.14 -6.11 -2.81
CA GLY A 127 16.94 -5.86 -1.38
C GLY A 127 15.51 -6.00 -0.84
N GLY A 128 14.55 -6.53 -1.62
CA GLY A 128 13.30 -7.01 -1.01
C GLY A 128 13.58 -8.10 0.03
N SER A 129 12.73 -8.25 1.05
CA SER A 129 12.81 -9.33 2.05
C SER A 129 12.82 -10.75 1.46
N GLY A 130 12.67 -10.88 0.14
CA GLY A 130 12.92 -12.07 -0.66
C GLY A 130 14.36 -12.26 -1.16
N SER A 131 15.37 -11.49 -0.71
CA SER A 131 16.78 -11.64 -1.11
C SER A 131 17.48 -12.88 -0.53
N GLY A 132 16.71 -13.91 -0.15
CA GLY A 132 17.23 -15.24 0.15
C GLY A 132 17.34 -16.09 -1.14
N PRO A 133 17.78 -17.35 -1.05
CA PRO A 133 17.90 -18.31 -2.16
C PRO A 133 16.54 -18.76 -2.75
N ALA A 134 15.56 -17.85 -2.82
CA ALA A 134 14.14 -18.05 -3.07
C ALA A 134 13.68 -17.65 -4.48
N VAL A 135 14.60 -17.61 -5.46
CA VAL A 135 14.25 -17.51 -6.89
C VAL A 135 13.98 -18.90 -7.50
N THR A 136 14.16 -19.98 -6.72
CA THR A 136 14.12 -21.37 -7.21
C THR A 136 12.73 -21.97 -7.42
N LEU A 137 11.63 -21.22 -7.31
CA LEU A 137 10.31 -21.72 -7.70
C LEU A 137 9.56 -20.63 -8.45
N ALA A 138 9.79 -20.70 -9.77
CA ALA A 138 9.13 -20.04 -10.88
C ALA A 138 7.74 -19.50 -10.55
N ALA A 139 7.42 -18.39 -11.22
CA ALA A 139 6.21 -17.59 -11.19
C ALA A 139 4.95 -18.37 -11.70
N GLY A 140 4.72 -19.58 -11.17
CA GLY A 140 3.56 -20.39 -11.45
C GLY A 140 2.30 -19.70 -10.94
N GLY A 141 1.60 -19.03 -11.87
CA GLY A 141 0.33 -18.37 -11.60
C GLY A 141 0.42 -16.87 -11.31
N VAL A 142 1.44 -16.16 -11.80
CA VAL A 142 1.38 -14.70 -11.98
C VAL A 142 1.38 -14.35 -13.46
N GLY A 143 0.73 -13.25 -13.82
CA GLY A 143 0.53 -12.85 -15.21
C GLY A 143 1.73 -12.12 -15.80
N ARG A 144 2.44 -11.35 -14.97
CA ARG A 144 3.62 -10.56 -15.38
C ARG A 144 4.66 -10.55 -14.26
N ILE A 145 5.93 -10.53 -14.63
CA ILE A 145 7.03 -10.27 -13.69
C ILE A 145 7.74 -8.97 -14.10
N VAL A 146 8.16 -8.19 -13.11
CA VAL A 146 9.00 -7.00 -13.29
C VAL A 146 10.35 -7.31 -12.69
N VAL A 147 11.42 -7.13 -13.46
CA VAL A 147 12.79 -7.41 -13.04
C VAL A 147 13.63 -6.14 -13.09
N ASP A 148 14.59 -6.05 -12.17
CA ASP A 148 15.54 -4.94 -12.07
C ASP A 148 16.96 -5.41 -12.44
N ALA A 149 17.85 -4.48 -12.81
CA ALA A 149 19.20 -4.77 -13.27
C ALA A 149 20.03 -5.55 -12.22
N GLY A 150 19.79 -5.31 -10.93
CA GLY A 150 20.48 -5.98 -9.82
C GLY A 150 20.00 -7.41 -9.50
N VAL A 151 19.00 -7.94 -10.22
CA VAL A 151 18.41 -9.25 -9.92
C VAL A 151 19.14 -10.38 -10.67
N PRO A 152 19.41 -11.54 -10.03
CA PRO A 152 19.96 -12.71 -10.70
C PRO A 152 18.88 -13.43 -11.54
N ILE A 153 18.57 -12.90 -12.73
CA ILE A 153 17.52 -13.42 -13.61
C ILE A 153 17.72 -14.88 -14.04
N ASP A 154 18.95 -15.38 -14.03
CA ASP A 154 19.35 -16.76 -14.32
C ASP A 154 18.83 -17.75 -13.28
N THR A 155 18.51 -17.27 -12.08
CA THR A 155 17.92 -18.07 -11.01
C THR A 155 16.40 -18.21 -11.14
N ILE A 156 15.75 -17.47 -12.05
CA ILE A 156 14.31 -17.57 -12.32
C ILE A 156 14.01 -18.90 -12.99
N GLY A 157 13.30 -19.77 -12.27
CA GLY A 157 12.93 -21.09 -12.77
C GLY A 157 12.10 -21.04 -14.05
N VAL A 158 12.27 -22.05 -14.91
CA VAL A 158 11.53 -22.16 -16.17
C VAL A 158 10.05 -22.50 -15.88
N PRO A 159 9.09 -21.72 -16.39
CA PRO A 159 7.67 -21.99 -16.23
C PRO A 159 7.16 -23.19 -17.05
N GLU A 160 6.12 -23.85 -16.53
CA GLU A 160 5.45 -24.98 -17.22
C GLU A 160 4.62 -24.56 -18.45
N ARG A 161 4.19 -23.29 -18.54
CA ARG A 161 3.21 -22.81 -19.55
C ARG A 161 3.82 -21.87 -20.61
N GLY A 162 5.13 -21.98 -20.84
CA GLY A 162 5.88 -21.05 -21.69
C GLY A 162 6.45 -19.87 -20.90
N PRO A 163 7.41 -19.12 -21.49
CA PRO A 163 8.25 -18.16 -20.79
C PRO A 163 7.46 -17.11 -19.99
N HIS A 164 8.06 -16.61 -18.92
CA HIS A 164 7.46 -15.59 -18.09
C HIS A 164 7.40 -14.27 -18.84
N LYS A 165 6.19 -13.72 -18.99
CA LYS A 165 5.99 -12.35 -19.46
C LYS A 165 6.71 -11.37 -18.54
N THR A 166 7.76 -10.77 -19.06
CA THR A 166 8.76 -10.00 -18.30
C THR A 166 8.78 -8.55 -18.73
N ILE A 167 8.83 -7.67 -17.73
CA ILE A 167 8.90 -6.24 -17.87
C ILE A 167 10.23 -5.78 -17.25
N ALA A 168 11.06 -5.11 -18.04
CA ALA A 168 12.34 -4.61 -17.57
C ALA A 168 12.17 -3.26 -16.87
N ARG A 169 12.65 -3.13 -15.63
CA ARG A 169 12.60 -1.88 -14.87
C ARG A 169 13.72 -0.94 -15.34
N VAL A 170 13.35 0.28 -15.70
CA VAL A 170 14.20 1.33 -16.28
C VAL A 170 14.43 2.42 -15.24
N HIS A 171 15.68 2.56 -14.82
CA HIS A 171 16.14 3.67 -13.97
C HIS A 171 16.79 4.77 -14.81
N ASP A 172 17.61 4.35 -15.78
CA ASP A 172 18.30 5.16 -16.77
C ASP A 172 18.51 4.34 -18.05
N TYR A 173 18.98 4.99 -19.12
CA TYR A 173 19.17 4.34 -20.42
C TYR A 173 20.20 3.19 -20.39
N ARG A 174 21.31 3.37 -19.67
CA ARG A 174 22.43 2.41 -19.66
C ARG A 174 22.08 1.17 -18.86
N SER A 175 21.45 1.33 -17.70
CA SER A 175 20.99 0.19 -16.90
C SER A 175 19.89 -0.60 -17.61
N ALA A 176 19.03 0.08 -18.37
CA ALA A 176 18.00 -0.56 -19.18
C ALA A 176 18.57 -1.46 -20.28
N ASP A 177 19.52 -0.96 -21.07
CA ASP A 177 20.14 -1.71 -22.16
C ASP A 177 20.76 -3.05 -21.68
N ALA A 178 21.57 -2.98 -20.62
CA ALA A 178 22.19 -4.16 -20.02
C ALA A 178 21.16 -5.18 -19.49
N LEU A 179 20.05 -4.70 -18.91
CA LEU A 179 18.97 -5.57 -18.42
C LEU A 179 18.18 -6.19 -19.58
N VAL A 180 17.86 -5.41 -20.61
CA VAL A 180 17.13 -5.85 -21.80
C VAL A 180 17.86 -7.00 -22.49
N GLY A 181 19.16 -6.85 -22.78
CA GLY A 181 19.95 -7.91 -23.39
C GLY A 181 19.95 -9.20 -22.56
N ARG A 182 20.14 -9.07 -21.24
CA ARG A 182 20.08 -10.18 -20.29
C ARG A 182 18.73 -10.91 -20.28
N VAL A 183 17.61 -10.18 -20.35
CA VAL A 183 16.26 -10.79 -20.39
C VAL A 183 16.01 -11.47 -21.73
N ILE A 184 16.47 -10.90 -22.85
CA ILE A 184 16.34 -11.49 -24.19
C ILE A 184 17.10 -12.82 -24.29
N ASP A 185 18.29 -12.90 -23.70
CA ASP A 185 19.12 -14.10 -23.71
C ASP A 185 18.61 -15.21 -22.77
N ALA A 186 17.66 -14.90 -21.88
CA ALA A 186 17.14 -15.83 -20.88
C ALA A 186 15.93 -16.61 -21.43
N PRO A 187 16.03 -17.94 -21.67
CA PRO A 187 14.95 -18.72 -22.30
C PRO A 187 13.71 -18.87 -21.42
N ALA A 188 13.83 -18.65 -20.11
CA ALA A 188 12.71 -18.67 -19.18
C ALA A 188 11.83 -17.42 -19.27
N LEU A 189 12.28 -16.37 -19.96
CA LEU A 189 11.69 -15.03 -19.95
C LEU A 189 11.27 -14.59 -21.35
N GLU A 190 10.18 -13.83 -21.43
CA GLU A 190 9.70 -13.18 -22.63
C GLU A 190 9.61 -11.67 -22.35
N LEU A 191 10.47 -10.88 -22.99
CA LEU A 191 10.45 -9.43 -22.83
C LEU A 191 9.24 -8.81 -23.54
N ILE A 192 8.25 -8.36 -22.76
CA ILE A 192 7.00 -7.79 -23.28
C ILE A 192 6.90 -6.28 -23.09
N GLY A 193 7.73 -5.68 -22.25
CA GLY A 193 7.57 -4.29 -21.84
C GLY A 193 8.67 -3.73 -20.96
N VAL A 194 8.48 -2.46 -20.59
CA VAL A 194 9.34 -1.73 -19.64
C VAL A 194 8.51 -1.12 -18.52
N ARG A 195 9.13 -0.95 -17.36
CA ARG A 195 8.59 -0.20 -16.23
C ARG A 195 9.47 1.01 -15.95
N CYS A 196 8.88 2.17 -15.69
CA CYS A 196 9.58 3.28 -15.02
C CYS A 196 8.86 3.65 -13.71
N ASP A 197 9.60 4.20 -12.76
CA ASP A 197 9.01 4.78 -11.55
C ASP A 197 9.22 6.30 -11.53
N ALA A 198 8.17 7.01 -11.13
CA ALA A 198 8.11 8.46 -11.10
C ALA A 198 7.56 8.95 -9.75
N ALA A 199 7.95 10.17 -9.39
CA ALA A 199 7.29 10.98 -8.39
C ALA A 199 5.87 11.38 -8.88
N PRO A 200 4.95 11.78 -7.99
CA PRO A 200 3.59 12.16 -8.35
C PRO A 200 3.57 13.61 -8.88
N ASN A 201 4.41 13.89 -9.88
CA ASN A 201 4.64 15.18 -10.48
C ASN A 201 4.51 15.04 -12.02
N PRO A 202 3.68 15.85 -12.70
CA PRO A 202 3.50 15.77 -14.14
C PRO A 202 4.79 15.78 -14.97
N ASP A 203 5.77 16.60 -14.59
CA ASP A 203 7.01 16.73 -15.35
C ASP A 203 7.91 15.50 -15.17
N ASP A 204 8.01 14.96 -13.96
CA ASP A 204 8.78 13.73 -13.72
C ASP A 204 8.12 12.52 -14.40
N ILE A 205 6.78 12.40 -14.34
CA ILE A 205 6.05 11.36 -15.07
C ILE A 205 6.36 11.43 -16.57
N ARG A 206 6.29 12.63 -17.15
CA ARG A 206 6.60 12.87 -18.57
C ARG A 206 8.01 12.41 -18.91
N ASP A 207 9.01 12.84 -18.15
CA ASP A 207 10.42 12.53 -18.42
C ASP A 207 10.72 11.02 -18.31
N ARG A 208 10.14 10.36 -17.30
CA ARG A 208 10.27 8.91 -17.10
C ARG A 208 9.61 8.11 -18.21
N VAL A 209 8.41 8.51 -18.62
CA VAL A 209 7.68 7.91 -19.74
C VAL A 209 8.46 8.07 -21.05
N LEU A 210 8.97 9.26 -21.36
CA LEU A 210 9.75 9.49 -22.57
C LEU A 210 11.02 8.63 -22.61
N THR A 211 11.68 8.49 -21.46
CA THR A 211 12.85 7.60 -21.31
C THR A 211 12.47 6.14 -21.56
N ALA A 212 11.37 5.67 -20.98
CA ALA A 212 10.88 4.30 -21.18
C ALA A 212 10.53 4.02 -22.65
N VAL A 213 9.82 4.94 -23.32
CA VAL A 213 9.50 4.78 -24.75
C VAL A 213 10.75 4.81 -25.62
N ALA A 214 11.77 5.61 -25.28
CA ALA A 214 13.05 5.59 -25.99
C ALA A 214 13.72 4.21 -25.89
N VAL A 215 13.77 3.60 -24.70
CA VAL A 215 14.28 2.23 -24.50
C VAL A 215 13.49 1.22 -25.35
N MET A 216 12.16 1.33 -25.41
CA MET A 216 11.35 0.46 -26.28
C MET A 216 11.71 0.63 -27.78
N CYS A 217 11.96 1.86 -28.22
CA CYS A 217 12.36 2.15 -29.60
C CYS A 217 13.70 1.51 -29.93
N ASP A 218 14.69 1.67 -29.06
CA ASP A 218 16.05 1.20 -29.31
C ASP A 218 16.10 -0.33 -29.23
N THR A 219 15.37 -0.93 -28.28
CA THR A 219 15.20 -2.39 -28.23
C THR A 219 14.61 -2.96 -29.52
N TYR A 220 13.60 -2.28 -30.12
CA TYR A 220 13.05 -2.71 -31.41
C TYR A 220 14.05 -2.54 -32.56
N ARG A 221 14.86 -1.48 -32.56
CA ARG A 221 15.87 -1.24 -33.61
C ARG A 221 16.99 -2.27 -33.57
N GLU A 222 17.47 -2.59 -32.38
CA GLU A 222 18.66 -3.41 -32.15
C GLU A 222 18.33 -4.90 -32.10
N HIS A 223 17.28 -5.27 -31.38
CA HIS A 223 16.93 -6.68 -31.12
C HIS A 223 15.71 -7.16 -31.90
N ARG A 224 15.00 -6.27 -32.60
CA ARG A 224 13.72 -6.59 -33.30
C ARG A 224 12.62 -7.12 -32.38
N VAL A 225 12.73 -6.83 -31.08
CA VAL A 225 11.70 -7.17 -30.09
C VAL A 225 10.72 -6.00 -29.98
N LEU A 226 9.45 -6.24 -30.33
CA LEU A 226 8.39 -5.26 -30.19
C LEU A 226 7.74 -5.38 -28.80
N MET A 227 8.08 -4.47 -27.90
CA MET A 227 7.43 -4.34 -26.60
C MET A 227 6.03 -3.74 -26.75
N THR A 228 5.06 -4.30 -26.02
CA THR A 228 3.64 -3.91 -26.11
C THR A 228 3.05 -3.47 -24.78
N GLU A 229 3.83 -3.46 -23.71
CA GLU A 229 3.40 -3.11 -22.35
C GLU A 229 4.32 -2.02 -21.77
N LEU A 230 3.73 -0.99 -21.16
CA LEU A 230 4.42 0.07 -20.44
C LEU A 230 3.81 0.17 -19.04
N HIS A 231 4.63 -0.10 -18.02
CA HIS A 231 4.24 0.02 -16.63
C HIS A 231 4.80 1.31 -16.02
N VAL A 232 3.99 2.04 -15.27
CA VAL A 232 4.41 3.27 -14.59
C VAL A 232 4.09 3.17 -13.11
N GLY A 233 5.11 3.15 -12.27
CA GLY A 233 4.96 3.27 -10.82
C GLY A 233 4.96 4.72 -10.39
N ILE A 234 3.95 5.16 -9.67
CA ILE A 234 3.86 6.52 -9.14
C ILE A 234 3.96 6.45 -7.61
N SER A 235 5.10 6.88 -7.05
CA SER A 235 5.32 6.81 -5.61
C SER A 235 4.75 8.03 -4.90
N THR A 236 3.67 7.85 -4.15
CA THR A 236 2.95 8.93 -3.44
C THR A 236 3.30 9.02 -1.96
N GLY A 237 4.08 8.07 -1.43
CA GLY A 237 4.37 7.97 0.00
C GLY A 237 3.13 7.78 0.89
N GLY A 238 2.08 7.10 0.37
CA GLY A 238 0.85 6.81 1.10
C GLY A 238 -0.17 7.95 1.11
N THR A 239 0.14 9.08 0.45
CA THR A 239 -0.76 10.25 0.41
C THR A 239 -1.90 10.08 -0.60
N VAL A 240 -2.97 10.87 -0.39
CA VAL A 240 -4.10 10.93 -1.33
C VAL A 240 -3.61 11.51 -2.66
N ILE A 241 -4.05 10.89 -3.75
CA ILE A 241 -3.76 11.40 -5.09
C ILE A 241 -4.74 12.53 -5.40
N ASP A 242 -4.30 13.76 -5.16
CA ASP A 242 -4.98 14.94 -5.67
C ASP A 242 -4.64 15.14 -7.16
N GLY A 243 -5.63 15.55 -7.96
CA GLY A 243 -5.39 15.86 -9.37
C GLY A 243 -5.04 14.66 -10.26
N ALA A 244 -5.53 13.45 -9.94
CA ALA A 244 -5.28 12.23 -10.72
C ALA A 244 -5.47 12.38 -12.24
N SER A 245 -6.41 13.22 -12.69
CA SER A 245 -6.60 13.51 -14.12
C SER A 245 -5.39 14.21 -14.75
N GLY A 246 -4.78 15.18 -14.06
CA GLY A 246 -3.61 15.89 -14.58
C GLY A 246 -2.38 15.00 -14.66
N LEU A 247 -2.22 14.07 -13.70
CA LEU A 247 -1.19 13.04 -13.76
C LEU A 247 -1.44 12.04 -14.90
N GLY A 248 -2.72 11.68 -15.12
CA GLY A 248 -3.13 10.85 -16.26
C GLY A 248 -2.77 11.49 -17.60
N ASP A 249 -3.09 12.78 -17.78
CA ASP A 249 -2.76 13.52 -19.00
C ASP A 249 -1.24 13.65 -19.20
N ALA A 250 -0.48 13.81 -18.10
CA ALA A 250 0.98 13.86 -18.12
C ALA A 250 1.63 12.51 -18.50
N LEU A 251 0.93 11.40 -18.30
CA LEU A 251 1.34 10.08 -18.75
C LEU A 251 0.93 9.83 -20.20
N GLU A 252 -0.33 10.08 -20.54
CA GLU A 252 -0.92 9.70 -21.83
C GLU A 252 -0.37 10.52 -23.00
N ASN A 253 -0.28 11.85 -22.85
CA ASN A 253 0.15 12.73 -23.94
C ASN A 253 1.58 12.42 -24.43
N PRO A 254 2.59 12.22 -23.55
CA PRO A 254 3.93 11.86 -23.99
C PRO A 254 4.02 10.46 -24.61
N VAL A 255 3.24 9.48 -24.13
CA VAL A 255 3.16 8.16 -24.77
C VAL A 255 2.66 8.30 -26.20
N GLU A 256 1.54 9.00 -26.39
CA GLU A 256 0.95 9.19 -27.72
C GLU A 256 1.92 9.91 -28.66
N GLU A 257 2.47 11.06 -28.24
CA GLU A 257 3.40 11.84 -29.04
C GLU A 257 4.66 11.03 -29.42
N ALA A 258 5.26 10.34 -28.45
CA ALA A 258 6.46 9.55 -28.68
C ALA A 258 6.20 8.33 -29.57
N CYS A 259 5.04 7.66 -29.41
CA CYS A 259 4.67 6.52 -30.26
C CYS A 259 4.42 6.97 -31.70
N ILE A 260 3.70 8.07 -31.93
CA ILE A 260 3.47 8.65 -33.26
C ILE A 260 4.80 9.02 -33.91
N ARG A 261 5.65 9.76 -33.19
CA ARG A 261 6.96 10.22 -33.69
C ARG A 261 7.87 9.06 -34.09
N ASN A 262 7.88 7.97 -33.31
CA ASN A 262 8.73 6.81 -33.57
C ASN A 262 8.05 5.71 -34.40
N ARG A 263 6.79 5.90 -34.80
CA ARG A 263 5.97 4.92 -35.55
C ARG A 263 5.85 3.58 -34.83
N LEU A 264 5.73 3.61 -33.50
CA LEU A 264 5.45 2.44 -32.68
C LEU A 264 3.94 2.32 -32.44
N PRO A 265 3.40 1.08 -32.34
CA PRO A 265 2.06 0.88 -31.83
C PRO A 265 1.97 1.37 -30.39
N ARG A 266 0.83 1.96 -30.00
CA ARG A 266 0.61 2.40 -28.62
C ARG A 266 0.64 1.16 -27.69
N PRO A 267 1.48 1.15 -26.64
CA PRO A 267 1.49 0.05 -25.69
C PRO A 267 0.22 0.02 -24.84
N ARG A 268 -0.06 -1.14 -24.26
CA ARG A 268 -0.93 -1.23 -23.09
C ARG A 268 -0.22 -0.59 -21.91
N ILE A 269 -0.95 0.26 -21.21
CA ILE A 269 -0.41 1.02 -20.08
C ILE A 269 -0.95 0.40 -18.81
N ALA A 270 -0.07 0.16 -17.84
CA ALA A 270 -0.46 -0.18 -16.48
C ALA A 270 0.17 0.82 -15.51
N VAL A 271 -0.57 1.20 -14.47
CA VAL A 271 -0.14 2.20 -13.50
C VAL A 271 -0.42 1.71 -12.08
N ASP A 272 0.59 1.75 -11.20
CA ASP A 272 0.42 1.58 -9.76
C ASP A 272 0.78 2.86 -9.01
N PHE A 273 0.20 3.01 -7.82
CA PHE A 273 0.44 4.15 -6.93
C PHE A 273 1.04 3.71 -5.60
N GLY A 274 1.82 2.62 -5.62
CA GLY A 274 2.25 1.93 -4.42
C GLY A 274 1.08 1.69 -3.46
N ASP A 275 1.26 2.09 -2.21
CA ASP A 275 0.29 1.92 -1.14
C ASP A 275 -0.81 3.02 -1.10
N SER A 276 -0.96 3.92 -2.08
CA SER A 276 -2.03 4.96 -2.03
C SER A 276 -3.45 4.40 -1.98
N ILE A 277 -3.69 3.23 -2.56
CA ILE A 277 -5.01 2.61 -2.56
C ILE A 277 -5.34 2.02 -1.19
N THR A 278 -4.34 1.41 -0.54
CA THR A 278 -4.46 0.72 0.75
C THR A 278 -4.15 1.63 1.93
N GLY A 279 -3.47 2.76 1.72
CA GLY A 279 -2.84 3.59 2.75
C GLY A 279 -3.82 4.18 3.75
N ARG A 280 -5.01 4.51 3.27
CA ARG A 280 -6.14 5.01 4.07
C ARG A 280 -7.28 4.00 4.18
N ALA A 281 -7.05 2.75 3.79
CA ALA A 281 -8.10 1.76 3.77
C ALA A 281 -8.23 1.02 5.10
N ALA A 282 -7.46 1.37 6.14
CA ALA A 282 -7.46 0.58 7.36
C ALA A 282 -6.97 1.29 8.64
N VAL A 283 -7.28 0.63 9.75
CA VAL A 283 -6.80 0.97 11.11
C VAL A 283 -6.38 -0.31 11.84
N THR A 284 -5.37 -0.20 12.70
CA THR A 284 -5.02 -1.27 13.65
C THR A 284 -5.67 -0.96 14.99
N VAL A 285 -6.43 -1.90 15.54
CA VAL A 285 -7.12 -1.76 16.82
C VAL A 285 -6.39 -2.59 17.86
N CYS A 286 -6.02 -1.97 18.99
CA CYS A 286 -5.31 -2.63 20.09
C CYS A 286 -5.88 -2.20 21.45
N ARG A 287 -5.69 -3.03 22.47
CA ARG A 287 -6.12 -2.74 23.84
C ARG A 287 -4.94 -2.26 24.65
N VAL A 288 -5.15 -1.22 25.45
CA VAL A 288 -4.15 -0.69 26.37
C VAL A 288 -3.99 -1.67 27.53
N HIS A 289 -2.77 -2.17 27.69
CA HIS A 289 -2.38 -3.02 28.81
C HIS A 289 -2.08 -2.17 30.05
N SER A 290 -1.24 -1.15 29.91
CA SER A 290 -0.86 -0.23 30.99
C SER A 290 -0.45 1.13 30.46
N VAL A 291 -0.38 2.12 31.35
CA VAL A 291 0.11 3.47 31.04
C VAL A 291 1.19 3.82 32.05
N ASP A 292 2.42 3.99 31.57
CA ASP A 292 3.56 4.42 32.38
C ASP A 292 3.75 5.93 32.21
N ARG A 293 3.70 6.69 33.29
CA ARG A 293 3.97 8.13 33.30
C ARG A 293 5.27 8.48 34.01
N THR A 294 6.03 7.47 34.41
CA THR A 294 7.30 7.60 35.14
C THR A 294 8.52 7.44 34.25
N ASP A 295 8.32 7.05 33.00
CA ASP A 295 9.40 6.89 32.02
C ASP A 295 10.13 8.23 31.77
N PRO A 296 11.48 8.25 31.79
CA PRO A 296 12.27 9.47 31.59
C PRO A 296 12.08 10.12 30.21
N GLY A 297 11.67 9.36 29.20
CA GLY A 297 11.40 9.81 27.83
C GLY A 297 10.01 10.41 27.63
N GLY A 298 9.18 10.48 28.67
CA GLY A 298 7.79 10.95 28.61
C GLY A 298 6.79 9.81 28.77
N PRO A 299 5.48 10.09 28.81
CA PRO A 299 4.50 9.07 29.14
C PRO A 299 4.35 8.04 28.00
N VAL A 300 4.22 6.77 28.39
CA VAL A 300 4.20 5.61 27.50
C VAL A 300 2.88 4.83 27.68
N VAL A 301 2.24 4.50 26.56
CA VAL A 301 1.09 3.58 26.51
C VAL A 301 1.61 2.22 26.07
N VAL A 302 1.42 1.21 26.91
CA VAL A 302 1.75 -0.18 26.58
C VAL A 302 0.49 -0.83 26.03
N VAL A 303 0.55 -1.37 24.81
CA VAL A 303 -0.58 -2.07 24.17
C VAL A 303 -0.32 -3.56 24.05
N GLU A 304 -1.40 -4.34 24.00
CA GLU A 304 -1.32 -5.77 23.69
C GLU A 304 -0.78 -5.98 22.27
N GLY A 305 0.34 -6.71 22.15
CA GLY A 305 0.94 -7.07 20.87
C GLY A 305 0.48 -8.42 20.32
N SER A 306 0.95 -8.75 19.11
CA SER A 306 0.75 -10.05 18.47
C SER A 306 1.95 -10.99 18.74
N ALA A 307 1.84 -12.28 18.39
CA ALA A 307 2.93 -13.23 18.52
C ALA A 307 3.98 -13.11 17.40
N GLY A 308 3.67 -12.34 16.36
CA GLY A 308 4.61 -11.95 15.32
C GLY A 308 5.65 -11.00 15.91
N SER A 309 6.92 -11.15 15.50
CA SER A 309 7.94 -10.16 15.82
C SER A 309 7.44 -8.83 15.28
N ALA A 310 7.13 -7.86 16.15
CA ALA A 310 7.03 -6.48 15.74
C ALA A 310 8.33 -6.19 14.98
N ILE A 311 8.27 -6.13 13.65
CA ILE A 311 9.44 -5.76 12.86
C ILE A 311 9.75 -4.37 13.37
N ALA A 312 10.88 -4.23 14.07
CA ALA A 312 11.39 -2.97 14.56
C ALA A 312 11.10 -1.94 13.48
N VAL A 313 10.19 -1.01 13.78
CA VAL A 313 9.80 0.05 12.85
C VAL A 313 11.06 0.89 12.67
N THR A 314 11.88 0.49 11.71
CA THR A 314 12.95 1.32 11.18
C THR A 314 12.26 2.47 10.46
N ALA A 315 12.06 3.54 11.22
CA ALA A 315 11.63 4.87 10.82
C ALA A 315 10.26 4.95 10.10
N GLY A 316 9.22 5.32 10.86
CA GLY A 316 7.99 5.90 10.33
C GLY A 316 6.93 6.06 11.41
N GLU A 317 6.70 7.29 11.85
CA GLU A 317 5.65 7.66 12.80
C GLU A 317 4.26 7.18 12.31
N PRO A 318 3.35 6.75 13.22
CA PRO A 318 1.95 6.62 12.88
C PRO A 318 1.44 8.03 12.62
N VAL A 319 0.54 8.12 11.65
CA VAL A 319 0.04 9.43 11.27
C VAL A 319 -1.03 9.88 12.27
N ALA A 320 -1.70 8.94 12.97
CA ALA A 320 -2.65 9.25 14.03
C ALA A 320 -2.91 8.07 14.97
N ALA A 321 -3.32 8.38 16.21
CA ALA A 321 -4.02 7.43 17.08
C ALA A 321 -5.18 8.11 17.81
N ALA A 322 -6.15 7.31 18.24
CA ALA A 322 -7.25 7.80 19.09
C ALA A 322 -7.84 6.70 19.97
N ILE A 323 -8.35 7.08 21.15
CA ILE A 323 -9.18 6.21 21.97
C ILE A 323 -10.50 5.97 21.24
N ALA A 324 -10.82 4.71 20.99
CA ALA A 324 -11.86 4.29 20.07
C ALA A 324 -13.15 3.81 20.76
N ASN A 325 -13.05 3.20 21.95
CA ASN A 325 -14.20 2.60 22.63
C ASN A 325 -14.98 3.57 23.54
N ARG A 326 -14.52 4.81 23.71
CA ARG A 326 -15.19 5.81 24.56
C ARG A 326 -14.79 7.23 24.19
N HIS A 327 -15.56 8.19 24.69
CA HIS A 327 -15.21 9.60 24.57
C HIS A 327 -14.05 9.93 25.53
N PRO A 328 -12.94 10.52 25.05
CA PRO A 328 -11.86 10.98 25.91
C PRO A 328 -12.27 12.23 26.71
N LEU A 329 -11.89 12.30 27.98
CA LEU A 329 -12.22 13.42 28.88
C LEU A 329 -10.94 14.13 29.34
N GLY A 330 -11.00 15.46 29.36
CA GLY A 330 -9.90 16.28 29.88
C GLY A 330 -8.82 16.60 28.83
N PRO A 331 -7.66 17.13 29.29
CA PRO A 331 -6.60 17.61 28.41
C PRO A 331 -5.90 16.47 27.68
N THR A 332 -5.16 16.84 26.64
CA THR A 332 -4.30 15.93 25.86
C THR A 332 -2.84 16.08 26.25
N GLU A 333 -2.08 15.01 26.04
CA GLU A 333 -0.64 14.93 26.25
C GLU A 333 -0.02 14.10 25.13
N ILE A 334 1.29 14.23 24.92
CA ILE A 334 2.03 13.47 23.91
C ILE A 334 2.52 12.17 24.54
N PHE A 335 2.17 11.03 23.93
CA PHE A 335 2.58 9.70 24.35
C PHE A 335 3.44 9.02 23.30
N SER A 336 4.27 8.08 23.77
CA SER A 336 4.80 7.00 22.93
C SER A 336 3.96 5.74 23.15
N ILE A 337 3.83 4.89 22.12
CA ILE A 337 3.16 3.59 22.23
C ILE A 337 4.17 2.48 21.97
N VAL A 338 4.18 1.49 22.86
CA VAL A 338 5.09 0.34 22.84
C VAL A 338 4.30 -0.95 22.87
N ASP A 339 4.86 -1.99 22.28
CA ASP A 339 4.32 -3.34 22.41
C ASP A 339 4.70 -3.91 23.78
N SER A 340 3.72 -4.45 24.50
CA SER A 340 3.91 -5.29 25.69
C SER A 340 4.97 -6.40 25.57
N ARG A 341 5.24 -6.90 24.37
CA ARG A 341 6.22 -7.97 24.07
C ARG A 341 7.52 -7.45 23.45
N GLY A 342 7.61 -6.15 23.16
CA GLY A 342 8.79 -5.53 22.58
C GLY A 342 9.98 -5.53 23.54
N VAL A 343 11.19 -5.35 23.01
CA VAL A 343 12.37 -5.08 23.84
C VAL A 343 12.23 -3.66 24.42
N MET A 344 12.63 -3.46 25.67
CA MET A 344 12.61 -2.13 26.31
C MET A 344 13.33 -1.10 25.41
N GLY A 345 12.58 -0.10 24.92
CA GLY A 345 13.06 0.93 24.00
C GLY A 345 12.55 0.82 22.56
N ASP A 346 11.90 -0.29 22.18
CA ASP A 346 11.25 -0.42 20.87
C ASP A 346 9.87 0.24 20.89
N HIS A 347 9.79 1.43 20.30
CA HIS A 347 8.53 2.15 20.12
C HIS A 347 7.85 1.71 18.82
N ILE A 348 6.59 1.29 18.92
CA ILE A 348 5.70 1.20 17.75
C ILE A 348 5.56 2.60 17.16
N CYS A 349 5.43 3.59 18.05
CA CYS A 349 5.35 4.98 17.67
C CYS A 349 5.65 5.96 18.79
N SER A 350 6.01 7.18 18.40
CA SER A 350 6.24 8.31 19.30
C SER A 350 5.50 9.55 18.78
N GLY A 351 5.28 10.54 19.65
CA GLY A 351 4.69 11.83 19.25
C GLY A 351 3.16 11.84 19.13
N VAL A 352 2.48 10.85 19.69
CA VAL A 352 1.04 10.67 19.50
C VAL A 352 0.25 11.45 20.56
N VAL A 353 -0.67 12.31 20.13
CA VAL A 353 -1.49 13.12 21.04
C VAL A 353 -2.72 12.33 21.50
N LEU A 354 -2.78 11.95 22.77
CA LEU A 354 -3.91 11.24 23.39
C LEU A 354 -4.42 11.98 24.63
N SER A 355 -5.61 11.63 25.09
CA SER A 355 -6.15 12.22 26.33
C SER A 355 -5.42 11.67 27.56
N GLN A 356 -5.18 12.54 28.54
CA GLN A 356 -4.54 12.17 29.79
C GLN A 356 -5.35 11.15 30.61
N ASP A 357 -6.64 11.00 30.34
CA ASP A 357 -7.50 10.03 31.03
C ASP A 357 -7.36 8.59 30.50
N ILE A 358 -6.46 8.35 29.53
CA ILE A 358 -6.17 7.02 29.00
C ILE A 358 -5.73 6.07 30.12
N ARG A 359 -6.25 4.83 30.05
CA ARG A 359 -6.06 3.81 31.08
C ARG A 359 -6.11 2.39 30.50
N ALA A 360 -5.64 1.44 31.31
CA ALA A 360 -5.75 0.02 31.01
C ALA A 360 -7.20 -0.38 30.66
N GLY A 361 -7.34 -1.19 29.61
CA GLY A 361 -8.63 -1.65 29.07
C GLY A 361 -9.26 -0.71 28.03
N ASP A 362 -8.74 0.51 27.85
CA ASP A 362 -9.13 1.35 26.71
C ASP A 362 -8.72 0.70 25.39
N VAL A 363 -9.49 0.95 24.34
CA VAL A 363 -9.18 0.50 22.98
C VAL A 363 -8.63 1.69 22.21
N VAL A 364 -7.46 1.52 21.61
CA VAL A 364 -6.81 2.54 20.79
C VAL A 364 -6.81 2.07 19.33
N ALA A 365 -7.21 2.97 18.43
CA ALA A 365 -7.08 2.79 17.00
C ALA A 365 -5.84 3.54 16.49
N LEU A 366 -5.01 2.87 15.70
CA LEU A 366 -3.76 3.36 15.13
C LEU A 366 -3.88 3.41 13.60
N VAL A 367 -3.38 4.48 12.99
CA VAL A 367 -3.31 4.64 11.52
C VAL A 367 -1.84 4.65 11.09
N GLY A 368 -1.44 3.68 10.28
CA GLY A 368 -0.14 3.65 9.61
C GLY A 368 -0.13 4.52 8.36
N ARG A 369 1.00 5.18 8.05
CA ARG A 369 1.11 6.11 6.90
C ARG A 369 0.79 5.49 5.55
N ASP A 370 1.19 4.24 5.39
CA ASP A 370 1.06 3.49 4.13
C ASP A 370 0.04 2.35 4.29
N GLY A 371 -0.86 2.45 5.28
CA GLY A 371 -1.82 1.40 5.59
C GLY A 371 -1.18 0.15 6.18
N ARG A 372 0.13 0.13 6.44
CA ARG A 372 0.81 -1.00 7.09
C ARG A 372 0.15 -1.36 8.43
N ASP A 373 0.12 -2.65 8.75
CA ASP A 373 -0.22 -3.12 10.09
C ASP A 373 0.97 -2.87 11.01
N LEU A 374 0.79 -2.00 12.00
CA LEU A 374 1.86 -1.58 12.91
C LEU A 374 2.21 -2.66 13.95
N LEU A 375 1.34 -3.65 14.14
CA LEU A 375 1.44 -4.65 15.19
C LEU A 375 1.47 -6.09 14.65
N ASP A 376 1.56 -6.26 13.32
CA ASP A 376 1.50 -7.57 12.65
C ASP A 376 0.33 -8.42 13.20
N SER A 377 -0.89 -7.88 13.12
CA SER A 377 -2.08 -8.40 13.77
C SER A 377 -2.42 -9.79 13.23
N ALA A 378 -2.57 -10.75 14.13
CA ALA A 378 -2.99 -12.10 13.78
C ALA A 378 -4.44 -12.15 13.24
N GLN A 379 -5.26 -11.14 13.56
CA GLN A 379 -6.64 -11.04 13.13
C GLN A 379 -6.83 -9.89 12.15
N VAL A 380 -7.50 -10.21 11.03
CA VAL A 380 -7.85 -9.23 10.00
C VAL A 380 -9.36 -9.31 9.76
N VAL A 381 -10.02 -8.16 9.75
CA VAL A 381 -11.45 -8.04 9.44
C VAL A 381 -11.69 -6.95 8.40
N SER A 382 -12.69 -7.13 7.54
CA SER A 382 -13.20 -6.03 6.71
C SER A 382 -14.53 -5.54 7.24
N VAL A 383 -14.78 -4.25 7.08
CA VAL A 383 -16.01 -3.58 7.53
C VAL A 383 -16.66 -2.84 6.37
N ALA A 384 -17.97 -3.02 6.23
CA ALA A 384 -18.78 -2.34 5.24
C ALA A 384 -20.25 -2.33 5.67
N HIS A 385 -20.92 -1.18 5.50
CA HIS A 385 -22.37 -1.04 5.74
C HIS A 385 -22.83 -1.56 7.12
N GLY A 386 -22.04 -1.31 8.16
CA GLY A 386 -22.32 -1.74 9.54
C GLY A 386 -22.12 -3.24 9.79
N ARG A 387 -21.46 -3.97 8.89
CA ARG A 387 -21.18 -5.40 9.02
C ARG A 387 -19.69 -5.64 9.10
N ILE A 388 -19.32 -6.69 9.85
CA ILE A 388 -17.95 -7.19 9.97
C ILE A 388 -17.85 -8.51 9.22
N HIS A 389 -16.85 -8.63 8.37
CA HIS A 389 -16.49 -9.85 7.68
C HIS A 389 -15.13 -10.32 8.17
N GLN A 390 -15.11 -11.47 8.85
CA GLN A 390 -13.85 -12.06 9.29
C GLN A 390 -13.07 -12.60 8.09
N ILE A 391 -11.78 -12.31 8.05
CA ILE A 391 -10.85 -12.86 7.08
C ILE A 391 -10.05 -13.93 7.83
N PRO A 392 -10.25 -15.22 7.53
CA PRO A 392 -9.49 -16.27 8.19
C PRO A 392 -8.00 -16.11 7.89
N ALA A 393 -7.17 -16.22 8.93
CA ALA A 393 -5.75 -16.51 8.77
C ALA A 393 -5.65 -17.99 8.37
N GLU A 394 -5.12 -18.29 7.19
CA GLU A 394 -4.81 -19.67 6.78
C GLU A 394 -3.44 -20.11 7.28
#